data_AF-A0A929BBG8-F1
#
_entry.id   AF-A0A929BBG8-F1
#
_cell.length_a   1.000
_cell.length_b   1.000
_cell.length_c   1.000
_cell.angle_alpha   90.00
_cell.angle_beta   90.00
_cell.angle_gamma   90.00
#
_symmetry.space_group_name_H-M   'P 1'
#
loop_
_entity.id
_entity.type
_entity.pdbx_description
1 polymer ?
#
loop_
_entity_poly.entity_id
_entity_poly.type
_entity_poly.pdbx_seq_one_letter_code
_entity_poly.pdbx_strand_id
1 'polypeptide(L)'
;MGGGYRATADSLTGCGGKIESIGSDADSIKQKATEAEVPEISWGLLGLATVYGSYRELLDTFTEHMDQVCEGLSKAGTEIGDAGRDYQDTDRRAADAMSALLGNVDNIAGGGGGGRG
;
A
#
# COMPACT_ATOMS: atom_id res chain seq x y z
N MET A 1 -28.09 8.63 -4.03
CA MET A 1 -26.68 8.73 -3.61
C MET A 1 -26.52 7.97 -2.31
N GLY A 2 -25.72 6.96 -2.12
CA GLY A 2 -24.83 6.16 -2.95
C GLY A 2 -24.48 4.96 -2.07
N GLY A 3 -24.55 3.74 -2.59
CA GLY A 3 -24.16 2.54 -1.85
C GLY A 3 -22.68 2.64 -1.54
N GLY A 4 -22.35 3.07 -0.31
CA GLY A 4 -20.98 3.22 0.14
C GLY A 4 -20.28 1.86 0.12
N TYR A 5 -19.10 1.81 -0.48
CA TYR A 5 -18.21 0.67 -0.36
C TYR A 5 -17.92 0.44 1.13
N ARG A 6 -18.44 -0.64 1.71
CA ARG A 6 -18.05 -1.14 3.04
C ARG A 6 -16.72 -1.86 2.91
N ALA A 7 -15.64 -1.13 2.65
CA ALA A 7 -14.31 -1.68 2.81
C ALA A 7 -14.02 -1.76 4.31
N THR A 8 -13.80 -2.97 4.84
CA THR A 8 -13.34 -3.13 6.22
C THR A 8 -11.89 -2.66 6.34
N ALA A 9 -11.47 -2.21 7.53
CA ALA A 9 -10.08 -1.82 7.80
C ALA A 9 -9.07 -2.89 7.36
N ASP A 10 -9.40 -4.17 7.58
CA ASP A 10 -8.60 -5.32 7.14
C ASP A 10 -8.51 -5.42 5.60
N SER A 11 -9.60 -5.09 4.90
CA SER A 11 -9.63 -5.10 3.42
C SER A 11 -8.75 -3.99 2.84
N LEU A 12 -8.74 -2.81 3.46
CA LEU A 12 -7.88 -1.70 3.06
C LEU A 12 -6.42 -2.02 3.34
N THR A 13 -6.10 -2.47 4.55
CA THR A 13 -4.73 -2.86 4.92
C THR A 13 -4.20 -3.99 4.02
N GLY A 14 -5.03 -5.00 3.74
CA GLY A 14 -4.69 -6.09 2.83
C GLY A 14 -4.55 -5.65 1.36
N CYS A 15 -5.31 -4.64 0.93
CA CYS A 15 -5.14 -4.04 -0.39
C CYS A 15 -3.80 -3.31 -0.49
N GLY A 16 -3.44 -2.50 0.53
CA GLY A 16 -2.15 -1.81 0.60
C GLY A 16 -0.98 -2.77 0.44
N GLY A 17 -0.97 -3.87 1.21
CA GLY A 17 0.09 -4.89 1.10
C GLY A 17 0.15 -5.61 -0.25
N LYS A 18 -1.00 -5.81 -0.93
CA LYS A 18 -1.00 -6.36 -2.30
C LYS A 18 -0.40 -5.39 -3.31
N ILE A 19 -0.68 -4.10 -3.17
CA ILE A 19 -0.13 -3.06 -4.05
C ILE A 19 1.39 -2.96 -3.85
N GLU A 20 1.87 -3.03 -2.61
CA GLU A 20 3.31 -3.10 -2.33
C GLU A 20 3.96 -4.34 -2.95
N SER A 21 3.31 -5.51 -2.87
CA SER A 21 3.80 -6.73 -3.53
C SER A 21 3.92 -6.57 -5.04
N ILE A 22 2.95 -5.93 -5.69
CA ILE A 22 3.01 -5.64 -7.14
C ILE A 22 4.18 -4.68 -7.43
N GLY A 23 4.44 -3.71 -6.56
CA GLY A 23 5.62 -2.84 -6.65
C GLY A 23 6.94 -3.62 -6.59
N SER A 24 7.04 -4.61 -5.69
CA SER A 24 8.21 -5.48 -5.61
C SER A 24 8.39 -6.35 -6.86
N ASP A 25 7.30 -6.85 -7.44
CA ASP A 25 7.36 -7.61 -8.70
C ASP A 25 7.82 -6.73 -9.86
N ALA A 26 7.35 -5.48 -9.90
CA ALA A 26 7.78 -4.48 -10.88
C ALA A 26 9.29 -4.17 -10.77
N ASP A 27 9.82 -3.99 -9.56
CA ASP A 27 11.26 -3.80 -9.34
C ASP A 27 12.07 -5.04 -9.80
N SER A 28 11.57 -6.25 -9.53
CA SER A 28 12.21 -7.48 -10.01
C SER A 28 12.27 -7.55 -11.54
N ILE A 29 11.19 -7.14 -12.22
CA ILE A 29 11.15 -7.09 -13.69
C ILE A 29 12.16 -6.06 -14.21
N LYS A 30 12.24 -4.89 -13.58
CA LYS A 30 13.22 -3.84 -13.93
C LYS A 30 14.64 -4.40 -13.80
N GLN A 31 15.00 -4.99 -12.66
CA GLN A 31 16.33 -5.57 -12.45
C GLN A 31 16.68 -6.61 -13.52
N LYS A 32 15.76 -7.55 -13.82
CA LYS A 32 15.99 -8.55 -14.88
C LYS A 32 16.18 -7.93 -16.25
N ALA A 33 15.49 -6.84 -16.57
CA ALA A 33 15.65 -6.14 -17.83
C ALA A 33 17.02 -5.44 -17.92
N THR A 34 17.48 -4.84 -16.83
CA THR A 34 18.82 -4.23 -16.73
C THR A 34 19.92 -5.30 -16.78
N GLU A 35 19.76 -6.43 -16.10
CA GLU A 35 20.71 -7.55 -16.16
C GLU A 35 20.78 -8.20 -17.55
N ALA A 36 19.66 -8.19 -18.29
CA ALA A 36 19.60 -8.68 -19.65
C ALA A 36 20.12 -7.67 -20.70
N GLU A 37 20.69 -6.54 -20.26
CA GLU A 37 21.27 -5.54 -21.15
C GLU A 37 22.37 -6.16 -22.04
N VAL A 38 22.22 -5.99 -23.35
CA VAL A 38 23.15 -6.56 -24.33
C VAL A 38 24.32 -5.60 -24.55
N PRO A 39 25.57 -6.01 -24.25
CA PRO A 39 26.74 -5.15 -24.41
C PRO A 39 26.92 -4.65 -25.84
N GLU A 40 27.43 -3.43 -25.98
CA GLU A 40 27.67 -2.77 -27.26
C GLU A 40 28.39 -3.66 -28.30
N ILE A 41 29.39 -4.42 -27.85
CA ILE A 41 30.20 -5.29 -28.70
C ILE A 41 29.38 -6.41 -29.37
N SER A 42 28.27 -6.82 -28.75
CA SER A 42 27.40 -7.89 -29.23
C SER A 42 26.50 -7.46 -30.39
N TRP A 43 26.36 -6.16 -30.65
CA TRP A 43 25.54 -5.62 -31.75
C TRP A 43 26.27 -5.60 -33.10
N GLY A 44 27.61 -5.68 -33.08
CA GLY A 44 28.44 -5.52 -34.26
C GLY A 44 28.34 -4.13 -34.89
N LEU A 45 29.18 -3.87 -35.90
CA LEU A 45 29.33 -2.54 -36.53
C LEU A 45 28.01 -1.99 -37.12
N LEU A 46 27.23 -2.85 -37.78
CA LEU A 46 25.95 -2.46 -38.38
C LEU A 46 24.88 -2.20 -37.32
N GLY A 47 24.78 -3.05 -36.29
CA GLY A 47 23.79 -2.88 -35.22
C GLY A 47 24.07 -1.65 -34.38
N LEU A 48 25.35 -1.35 -34.13
CA LEU A 48 25.80 -0.12 -33.50
C LEU A 48 25.36 1.14 -34.26
N ALA A 49 25.56 1.14 -35.57
CA ALA A 49 25.27 2.31 -36.41
C ALA A 49 23.77 2.54 -36.67
N THR A 50 22.93 1.53 -36.45
CA THR A 50 21.53 1.57 -36.92
C THR A 50 20.47 1.37 -35.84
N VAL A 51 20.74 0.60 -34.78
CA VAL A 51 19.69 0.18 -33.83
C VAL A 51 20.08 0.31 -32.36
N TYR A 52 21.38 0.26 -32.04
CA TYR A 52 21.86 0.27 -30.65
C TYR A 52 21.43 1.53 -29.87
N GLY A 53 21.51 2.70 -30.50
CA GLY A 53 21.08 3.95 -29.87
C GLY A 53 19.60 3.94 -29.46
N SER A 54 18.73 3.50 -30.37
CA SER A 54 17.29 3.36 -30.10
C SER A 54 16.99 2.29 -29.05
N TYR A 55 17.75 1.19 -29.04
CA TYR A 55 17.65 0.17 -27.99
C TYR A 55 17.97 0.76 -26.61
N ARG A 56 19.08 1.50 -26.48
CA ARG A 56 19.48 2.16 -25.23
C ARG A 56 18.44 3.16 -24.75
N GLU A 57 17.94 4.02 -25.64
CA GLU A 57 16.89 5.00 -25.31
C GLU A 57 15.59 4.32 -24.84
N LEU A 58 15.22 3.20 -25.48
CA LEU A 58 14.05 2.41 -25.08
C LEU A 58 14.25 1.77 -23.70
N LEU A 59 15.45 1.23 -23.44
CA LEU A 59 15.80 0.61 -22.15
C LEU A 59 15.82 1.65 -21.02
N ASP A 60 16.38 2.84 -21.27
CA ASP A 60 16.38 3.96 -20.33
C ASP A 60 14.94 4.41 -20.03
N THR A 61 14.12 4.61 -21.07
CA THR A 61 12.69 4.99 -20.93
C THR A 61 11.91 3.93 -20.16
N PHE A 62 12.14 2.65 -20.45
CA PHE A 62 11.51 1.54 -19.75
C PHE A 62 11.89 1.55 -18.26
N THR A 63 13.17 1.72 -17.96
CA THR A 63 13.68 1.73 -16.59
C THR A 63 13.08 2.89 -15.79
N GLU A 64 13.04 4.09 -16.37
CA GLU A 64 12.44 5.26 -15.73
C GLU A 64 10.93 5.11 -15.53
N HIS A 65 10.22 4.51 -16.49
CA HIS A 65 8.79 4.23 -16.32
C HIS A 65 8.54 3.21 -15.20
N MET A 66 9.36 2.17 -15.11
CA MET A 66 9.26 1.18 -14.03
C MET A 66 9.54 1.80 -12.66
N ASP A 67 10.49 2.74 -12.56
CA ASP A 67 10.73 3.50 -11.32
C ASP A 67 9.50 4.30 -10.89
N GLN A 68 8.85 5.01 -11.83
CA GLN A 68 7.62 5.76 -11.56
C GLN A 68 6.47 4.83 -11.13
N VAL A 69 6.36 3.65 -11.72
CA VAL A 69 5.37 2.64 -11.34
C VAL A 69 5.64 2.13 -9.93
N CYS A 70 6.88 1.78 -9.60
CA CYS A 70 7.26 1.33 -8.27
C CYS A 70 6.96 2.39 -7.20
N GLU A 71 7.32 3.65 -7.46
CA GLU A 71 7.05 4.77 -6.55
C GLU A 71 5.54 5.00 -6.37
N GLY A 72 4.79 5.01 -7.48
CA GLY A 72 3.34 5.19 -7.46
C GLY A 72 2.62 4.08 -6.70
N LEU A 73 3.03 2.82 -6.90
CA LEU A 73 2.49 1.67 -6.18
C LEU A 73 2.86 1.73 -4.70
N SER A 74 4.10 2.04 -4.34
CA SER A 74 4.51 2.16 -2.94
C SER A 74 3.71 3.25 -2.22
N LYS A 75 3.51 4.40 -2.87
CA LYS A 75 2.71 5.50 -2.33
C LYS A 75 1.25 5.10 -2.15
N ALA A 76 0.63 4.51 -3.17
CA ALA A 76 -0.75 4.04 -3.10
C ALA A 76 -0.94 2.96 -2.03
N GLY A 77 0.01 2.02 -1.91
CA GLY A 77 0.01 0.98 -0.89
C GLY A 77 0.05 1.57 0.52
N THR A 78 0.93 2.55 0.73
CA THR A 78 1.06 3.27 2.00
C THR A 78 -0.23 4.02 2.36
N GLU A 79 -0.75 4.84 1.44
CA GLU A 79 -1.95 5.66 1.69
C GLU A 79 -3.18 4.79 1.98
N ILE A 80 -3.35 3.68 1.25
CA ILE A 80 -4.46 2.74 1.46
C ILE A 80 -4.28 1.98 2.78
N GLY A 81 -3.05 1.58 3.11
CA GLY A 81 -2.72 0.94 4.38
C GLY A 81 -2.96 1.84 5.59
N ASP A 82 -2.55 3.11 5.50
CA ASP A 82 -2.75 4.13 6.53
C ASP A 82 -4.24 4.42 6.75
N ALA A 83 -5.02 4.55 5.67
CA ALA A 83 -6.47 4.67 5.78
C ALA A 83 -7.08 3.46 6.52
N GLY A 84 -6.62 2.24 6.22
CA GLY A 84 -7.04 1.03 6.93
C GLY A 84 -6.75 1.09 8.43
N ARG A 85 -5.53 1.50 8.81
CA ARG A 85 -5.11 1.67 10.20
C ARG A 85 -5.95 2.73 10.92
N ASP A 86 -6.18 3.87 10.30
CA ASP A 86 -6.98 4.96 10.88
C ASP A 86 -8.43 4.53 11.16
N TYR A 87 -9.02 3.75 10.26
CA TYR A 87 -10.36 3.18 10.48
C TYR A 87 -10.37 2.22 11.67
N GLN A 88 -9.36 1.35 11.80
CA GLN A 88 -9.25 0.40 12.91
C GLN A 88 -9.08 1.11 14.26
N ASP A 89 -8.22 2.12 14.31
CA ASP A 89 -7.97 2.93 15.50
C ASP A 89 -9.22 3.70 15.93
N THR A 90 -9.96 4.25 14.97
CA THR A 90 -11.21 4.96 15.24
C THR A 90 -12.26 4.02 15.83
N ASP A 91 -12.42 2.82 15.26
CA ASP A 91 -13.38 1.83 15.76
C ASP A 91 -13.02 1.36 17.17
N ARG A 92 -11.73 1.13 17.44
CA ARG A 92 -11.23 0.78 18.77
C ARG A 92 -11.51 1.87 19.80
N ARG A 93 -11.23 3.14 19.48
CA ARG A 93 -11.52 4.27 20.38
C ARG A 93 -13.01 4.41 20.67
N ALA A 94 -13.87 4.16 19.69
CA ALA A 94 -15.31 4.18 19.88
C ALA A 94 -15.77 3.05 20.81
N ALA A 95 -15.24 1.83 20.63
CA ALA A 95 -15.54 0.68 21.48
C ALA A 95 -15.08 0.90 22.94
N ASP A 96 -13.89 1.47 23.13
CA ASP A 96 -13.35 1.80 24.45
C ASP A 96 -14.23 2.86 25.15
N ALA A 97 -14.64 3.90 24.42
CA ALA A 97 -15.53 4.94 24.94
C ALA A 97 -16.90 4.38 25.32
N MET A 98 -17.49 3.51 24.49
CA MET A 98 -18.76 2.84 24.81
C MET A 98 -18.64 1.94 26.03
N SER A 99 -17.55 1.17 26.14
CA SER A 99 -17.29 0.30 27.29
C SER A 99 -17.13 1.11 28.59
N ALA A 100 -16.44 2.25 28.52
CA ALA A 100 -16.31 3.17 29.66
C ALA A 100 -17.67 3.76 30.08
N LEU A 101 -18.52 4.16 29.11
CA LEU A 101 -19.87 4.64 29.40
C LEU A 101 -20.73 3.56 30.06
N LEU A 102 -20.71 2.32 29.54
CA LEU A 102 -21.44 1.19 30.12
C LEU A 102 -20.95 0.87 31.55
N GLY A 103 -19.64 0.86 31.79
CA GLY A 103 -19.09 0.65 33.13
C GLY A 103 -19.47 1.75 34.12
N ASN A 104 -19.55 3.01 33.67
CA ASN A 104 -20.02 4.12 34.51
C ASN A 104 -21.52 4.00 34.82
N VAL A 105 -22.35 3.57 33.85
CA VAL A 105 -23.78 3.34 34.06
C VAL A 105 -24.01 2.21 35.07
N ASP A 106 -23.25 1.12 34.97
CA ASP A 106 -23.35 -0.02 35.89
C ASP A 106 -22.92 0.35 37.32
N ASN A 107 -21.86 1.16 37.46
CA ASN A 107 -21.46 1.71 38.76
C ASN A 107 -22.51 2.64 39.38
N ILE A 108 -23.20 3.45 38.58
CA ILE A 108 -24.30 4.31 39.06
C ILE A 108 -25.53 3.47 39.46
N ALA A 109 -25.82 2.39 38.73
CA ALA A 109 -26.92 1.48 39.05
C ALA A 109 -26.65 0.59 40.26
N GLY A 110 -25.40 0.16 40.47
CA GLY A 110 -24.97 -0.68 41.60
C GLY A 110 -24.76 0.06 42.92
N GLY A 111 -24.57 1.39 42.89
CA GLY A 111 -24.34 2.22 44.08
C GLY A 111 -25.58 2.53 44.94
N GLY A 112 -26.77 2.06 44.56
CA GLY A 112 -28.03 2.35 45.25
C GLY A 112 -28.40 1.45 46.44
N GLY A 113 -27.55 0.48 46.80
CA GLY A 113 -27.87 -0.56 47.78
C GLY A 113 -26.93 -0.61 48.98
N GLY A 114 -26.82 0.46 49.77
CA GLY A 114 -25.98 0.42 50.96
C GLY A 114 -26.09 1.62 51.88
N GLY A 115 -27.15 1.69 52.70
CA GLY A 115 -27.16 2.62 53.82
C GLY A 115 -28.46 2.69 54.63
N ARG A 116 -28.35 2.27 55.90
CA ARG A 116 -29.23 2.45 57.08
C ARG A 116 -30.09 1.22 57.43
N GLY A 117 -29.83 0.47 58.52
CA GLY A 117 -29.22 0.86 59.80
C GLY A 117 -30.23 1.62 60.64
#